data_AF-A0A4Y3GA16-F1
#
_entry.id   AF-A0A4Y3GA16-F1
#
_cell.length_a   1.000
_cell.length_b   1.000
_cell.length_c   1.000
_cell.angle_alpha   90.00
_cell.angle_beta   90.00
_cell.angle_gamma   90.00
#
_symmetry.space_group_name_H-M   'P 1'
#
loop_
_entity.id
_entity.type
_entity.pdbx_description
1 polymer ?
#
loop_
_entity_poly.entity_id
_entity_poly.type
_entity_poly.pdbx_seq_one_letter_code
_entity_poly.pdbx_strand_id
1 'polypeptide(L)'
;MQLIERLLSIPIVLYRWSLHQPMQLSLDQKFEIERMKRIIESEQDPVELQSIAKQLLEVWQSQRAATRWVIRQHLSGSAWPSSPAE
;
A
#
# COMPACT_ATOMS: atom_id res chain seq x y z
N MET A 1 33.65 -25.17 -14.10
CA MET A 1 33.01 -24.04 -13.40
C MET A 1 32.19 -23.22 -14.39
N GLN A 2 31.02 -23.69 -14.81
CA GLN A 2 30.07 -22.93 -15.65
C GLN A 2 28.61 -23.23 -15.25
N LEU A 3 28.35 -23.26 -13.92
CA LEU A 3 27.00 -23.48 -13.39
C LEU A 3 26.45 -22.32 -12.54
N ILE A 4 27.21 -21.23 -12.37
CA ILE A 4 26.80 -20.07 -11.55
C ILE A 4 26.28 -18.90 -12.41
N GLU A 5 26.61 -18.82 -13.70
CA GLU A 5 26.18 -17.69 -14.56
C GLU A 5 24.81 -17.88 -15.24
N ARG A 6 24.13 -19.02 -15.02
CA ARG A 6 22.85 -19.32 -15.68
C ARG A 6 21.61 -18.84 -14.92
N LEU A 7 21.77 -18.09 -13.84
CA LEU A 7 20.67 -17.51 -13.04
C LEU A 7 20.51 -15.98 -13.20
N LEU A 8 21.32 -15.34 -14.06
CA LEU A 8 21.23 -13.89 -14.33
C LEU A 8 20.76 -13.56 -15.76
N SER A 9 19.94 -14.42 -16.37
CA SER A 9 19.37 -14.15 -17.70
C SER A 9 17.95 -14.68 -17.85
N ILE A 10 17.01 -14.08 -17.10
CA ILE A 10 15.60 -14.05 -17.48
C ILE A 10 15.16 -12.57 -17.55
N PRO A 11 15.24 -11.93 -18.73
CA PRO A 11 14.79 -10.56 -18.92
C PRO A 11 13.37 -10.55 -19.53
N ILE A 12 12.33 -10.85 -18.75
CA ILE A 12 10.93 -10.65 -19.22
C ILE A 12 10.00 -10.01 -18.16
N VAL A 13 10.37 -9.90 -16.88
CA VAL A 13 9.44 -9.38 -15.84
C VAL A 13 9.80 -7.97 -15.31
N LEU A 14 10.89 -7.37 -15.76
CA LEU A 14 11.39 -6.10 -15.21
C LEU A 14 10.91 -4.81 -15.92
N TYR A 15 9.89 -4.87 -16.78
CA TYR A 15 9.31 -3.66 -17.39
C TYR A 15 7.79 -3.47 -17.17
N ARG A 16 7.11 -4.28 -16.33
CA ARG A 16 5.73 -3.98 -15.88
C ARG A 16 5.68 -3.15 -14.58
N TRP A 17 6.83 -2.72 -14.08
CA TRP A 17 6.94 -1.75 -12.98
C TRP A 17 7.56 -0.44 -13.45
N SER A 18 7.37 -0.08 -14.73
CA SER A 18 7.60 1.28 -15.18
C SER A 18 6.58 2.20 -14.49
N LEU A 19 7.00 2.71 -13.33
CA LEU A 19 6.66 4.00 -12.78
C LEU A 19 5.18 4.22 -12.47
N HIS A 20 4.67 3.53 -11.44
CA HIS A 20 3.72 4.23 -10.56
C HIS A 20 4.54 5.37 -9.94
N GLN A 21 4.38 6.59 -10.49
CA GLN A 21 4.85 7.79 -9.79
C GLN A 21 4.42 7.63 -8.32
N PRO A 22 5.30 7.87 -7.34
CA PRO A 22 4.88 7.77 -5.95
C PRO A 22 3.61 8.60 -5.82
N MET A 23 2.48 7.97 -5.47
CA MET A 23 1.21 8.68 -5.35
C MET A 23 1.46 9.80 -4.35
N GLN A 24 1.59 11.02 -4.87
CA GLN A 24 1.91 12.15 -4.02
C GLN A 24 0.69 12.39 -3.16
N LEU A 25 0.92 12.65 -1.87
CA LEU A 25 -0.14 13.09 -0.99
C LEU A 25 -0.76 14.35 -1.59
N SER A 26 -2.08 14.34 -1.71
CA SER A 26 -2.85 15.55 -2.02
C SER A 26 -2.60 16.63 -0.96
N LEU A 27 -2.88 17.89 -1.31
CA LEU A 27 -2.72 19.01 -0.39
C LEU A 27 -3.50 18.79 0.91
N ASP A 28 -4.73 18.30 0.80
CA ASP A 28 -5.59 18.01 1.96
C ASP A 28 -5.01 16.91 2.85
N GLN A 29 -4.48 15.84 2.25
CA GLN A 29 -3.81 14.78 3.01
C GLN A 29 -2.57 15.30 3.76
N LYS A 30 -1.82 16.24 3.17
CA LYS A 30 -0.67 16.87 3.84
C LYS A 30 -1.11 17.73 5.02
N PHE A 31 -2.19 18.50 4.89
CA PHE A 31 -2.73 19.29 6.00
C PHE A 31 -3.19 18.40 7.15
N GLU A 32 -3.86 17.28 6.87
CA GLU A 32 -4.31 16.41 7.95
C GLU A 32 -3.16 15.71 8.67
N ILE A 33 -2.09 15.36 7.96
CA ILE A 33 -0.86 14.88 8.60
C ILE A 33 -0.30 15.95 9.56
N GLU A 34 -0.21 17.20 9.14
CA GLU A 34 0.28 18.28 10.01
C GLU A 34 -0.67 18.58 11.19
N ARG A 35 -1.99 18.44 11.00
CA ARG A 35 -2.96 18.53 12.10
C ARG A 35 -2.73 17.42 13.12
N MET A 36 -2.59 16.17 12.68
CA MET A 36 -2.34 15.04 13.57
C MET A 36 -1.00 15.13 14.29
N LYS A 37 0.06 15.59 13.60
CA LYS A 37 1.36 15.85 14.24
C LYS A 37 1.24 16.84 15.37
N ARG A 38 0.55 17.97 15.16
CA ARG A 38 0.35 18.98 16.22
C ARG A 38 -0.42 18.44 17.41
N ILE A 39 -1.41 17.58 17.20
CA ILE A 39 -2.14 16.93 18.29
C ILE A 39 -1.18 16.09 19.13
N ILE A 40 -0.36 15.25 18.48
CA ILE A 40 0.64 14.40 19.14
C ILE A 40 1.67 15.25 19.89
N GLU A 41 2.17 16.31 19.26
CA GLU A 41 3.18 17.21 19.87
C GLU A 41 2.62 18.02 21.04
N SER A 42 1.32 18.35 21.03
CA SER A 42 0.66 19.09 22.11
C SER A 42 0.30 18.22 23.32
N GLU A 43 0.26 16.89 23.14
CA GLU A 43 -0.16 15.96 24.18
C GLU A 43 1.01 15.63 25.12
N GLN A 44 0.76 15.75 26.42
CA GLN A 44 1.75 15.51 27.48
C GLN A 44 1.35 14.37 28.40
N ASP A 45 0.09 13.92 28.36
CA ASP A 45 -0.35 12.76 29.11
C ASP A 45 0.11 11.47 28.37
N PRO A 46 0.97 10.64 29.01
CA PRO A 46 1.41 9.39 28.41
C PRO A 46 0.27 8.38 28.16
N VAL A 47 -0.83 8.45 28.91
CA VAL A 47 -2.00 7.60 28.70
C VAL A 47 -2.73 8.00 27.41
N GLU A 48 -2.93 9.29 27.19
CA GLU A 48 -3.54 9.81 25.95
C GLU A 48 -2.63 9.59 24.73
N LEU A 49 -1.32 9.79 24.86
CA LEU A 49 -0.37 9.42 23.80
C LEU A 49 -0.46 7.92 23.44
N GLN A 50 -0.59 7.04 24.43
CA GLN A 50 -0.78 5.62 24.19
C GLN A 50 -2.11 5.33 23.47
N SER A 51 -3.18 6.04 23.83
CA SER A 51 -4.49 5.95 23.16
C SER A 51 -4.41 6.37 21.70
N ILE A 52 -3.79 7.52 21.41
CA ILE A 52 -3.57 8.04 20.05
C ILE A 52 -2.75 7.05 19.22
N ALA A 53 -1.69 6.47 19.80
CA ALA A 53 -0.85 5.49 19.13
C ALA A 53 -1.63 4.20 18.76
N LYS A 54 -2.50 3.71 19.65
CA LYS A 54 -3.37 2.55 19.38
C LYS A 54 -4.34 2.84 18.24
N GLN A 55 -4.99 4.00 18.26
CA GLN A 55 -5.92 4.40 17.21
C GLN A 55 -5.22 4.52 15.85
N LEU A 56 -4.03 5.12 15.80
CA LEU A 56 -3.21 5.17 14.58
C LEU A 56 -2.88 3.78 14.03
N LEU A 57 -2.54 2.84 14.92
CA LEU A 57 -2.26 1.45 14.54
C LEU A 57 -3.49 0.78 13.91
N GLU A 58 -4.66 0.92 14.51
CA GLU A 58 -5.92 0.34 14.02
C GLU A 58 -6.30 0.91 12.65
N VAL A 59 -6.23 2.24 12.50
CA VAL A 59 -6.51 2.93 11.24
C VAL A 59 -5.54 2.49 10.15
N TRP A 60 -4.25 2.38 10.46
CA TRP A 60 -3.24 1.93 9.51
C TRP A 60 -3.50 0.50 9.03
N GLN A 61 -3.85 -0.43 9.92
CA GLN A 61 -4.19 -1.80 9.52
C GLN A 61 -5.45 -1.84 8.66
N SER A 62 -6.46 -1.02 9.00
CA SER A 62 -7.70 -0.91 8.23
C SER A 62 -7.44 -0.39 6.82
N GLN A 63 -6.59 0.62 6.66
CA GLN A 63 -6.17 1.14 5.36
C GLN A 63 -5.45 0.06 4.54
N ARG A 64 -4.52 -0.69 5.14
CA ARG A 64 -3.83 -1.80 4.46
C ARG A 64 -4.80 -2.89 4.01
N ALA A 65 -5.77 -3.23 4.84
CA ALA A 65 -6.81 -4.21 4.50
C ALA A 65 -7.66 -3.72 3.32
N ALA A 66 -8.09 -2.46 3.33
CA ALA A 66 -8.83 -1.84 2.24
C ALA A 66 -8.02 -1.84 0.93
N THR A 67 -6.75 -1.42 0.96
CA THR A 67 -5.87 -1.47 -0.22
C THR A 67 -5.70 -2.89 -0.75
N ARG A 68 -5.47 -3.88 0.13
CA ARG A 68 -5.39 -5.29 -0.26
C ARG A 68 -6.68 -5.79 -0.90
N TRP A 69 -7.83 -5.40 -0.36
CA TRP A 69 -9.13 -5.74 -0.91
C TRP A 69 -9.31 -5.14 -2.31
N VAL A 70 -9.05 -3.84 -2.50
CA VAL A 70 -9.13 -3.16 -3.82
C VAL A 70 -8.22 -3.86 -4.84
N ILE A 71 -6.95 -4.10 -4.50
CA ILE A 71 -6.01 -4.79 -5.40
C ILE A 71 -6.54 -6.18 -5.78
N ARG A 72 -7.06 -6.94 -4.81
CA ARG A 72 -7.65 -8.27 -5.08
C ARG A 72 -8.79 -8.17 -6.07
N GLN A 73 -9.72 -7.22 -5.89
CA GLN A 73 -10.85 -7.01 -6.81
C GLN A 73 -10.40 -6.70 -8.24
N HIS A 74 -9.41 -5.80 -8.39
CA HIS A 74 -8.87 -5.45 -9.71
C HIS A 74 -8.21 -6.63 -10.43
N LEU A 75 -7.57 -7.53 -9.69
CA LEU A 75 -6.93 -8.72 -10.27
C LEU A 75 -7.94 -9.83 -10.59
N SER A 76 -8.94 -10.05 -9.72
CA SER A 76 -9.99 -11.06 -9.94
C SER A 76 -11.00 -10.68 -11.03
N GLY A 77 -11.18 -9.39 -11.32
CA GLY A 77 -12.08 -8.90 -12.38
C GLY A 77 -11.57 -9.12 -13.82
N SER A 78 -10.39 -9.73 -14.00
CA SER A 78 -9.80 -10.02 -15.32
C SER A 78 -10.04 -11.45 -15.81
N ALA A 79 -10.84 -12.26 -15.09
CA ALA A 79 -11.28 -13.57 -15.58
C ALA A 79 -12.31 -13.38 -16.70
N TRP A 80 -11.82 -13.44 -17.95
CA TRP A 80 -12.64 -13.55 -19.16
C TRP A 80 -13.72 -14.64 -18.96
N PRO A 81 -15.00 -14.37 -19.27
CA PRO A 81 -16.02 -15.40 -19.25
C PRO A 81 -15.65 -16.42 -20.33
N SER A 82 -15.23 -17.62 -19.94
CA SER A 82 -15.24 -18.76 -20.85
C SER A 82 -16.67 -18.93 -21.35
N SER A 83 -16.95 -18.39 -22.53
CA SER A 83 -18.23 -18.55 -23.21
C SER A 83 -18.51 -20.04 -23.34
N PRO A 84 -19.68 -20.52 -22.90
CA PRO A 84 -20.16 -21.83 -23.27
C PRO A 84 -20.68 -21.76 -24.71
N ALA A 85 -19.93 -22.34 -25.63
CA ALA A 85 -20.32 -22.64 -27.02
C ALA A 85 -19.34 -23.74 -27.45
N GLU A 86 -19.72 -24.97 -27.77
CA GLU A 86 -20.99 -25.60 -28.14
C GLU A 86 -21.00 -27.07 -27.65
#